data_AF-A0A183TWU8-F1
#
_entry.id   AF-A0A183TWU8-F1
#
_cell.length_a   1.000
_cell.length_b   1.000
_cell.length_c   1.000
_cell.angle_alpha   90.00
_cell.angle_beta   90.00
_cell.angle_gamma   90.00
#
_symmetry.space_group_name_H-M   'P 1'
#
loop_
_entity.id
_entity.type
_entity.pdbx_description
1 polymer ?
#
loop_
_entity_poly.entity_id
_entity_poly.type
_entity_poly.pdbx_seq_one_letter_code
_entity_poly.pdbx_strand_id
1 'polypeptide(L)'
;MVEESRQVISMRRNSHSVNIGIVTILDENFNESTVAIALSSLQCYALMHGYGFEKIHDSQKWRKRCPHNDIMFRRHCIASFVLRKYEWILFVDADVGVINPVRYVLSRISRWRS
;
A
#
# COMPACT_ATOMS: atom_id res chain seq x y z
N MET A 1 -14.92 28.97 26.21
CA MET A 1 -14.62 28.34 24.92
C MET A 1 -14.14 26.93 25.23
N VAL A 2 -14.92 25.93 24.82
CA VAL A 2 -14.69 24.53 25.15
C VAL A 2 -13.58 24.00 24.24
N GLU A 3 -12.53 23.46 24.83
CA GLU A 3 -11.42 22.82 24.12
C GLU A 3 -11.79 21.34 23.92
N GLU A 4 -12.24 21.01 22.72
CA GLU A 4 -12.70 19.67 22.38
C GLU A 4 -11.49 18.75 22.13
N SER A 5 -11.28 17.83 23.06
CA SER A 5 -10.19 16.87 23.04
C SER A 5 -10.38 15.86 21.90
N ARG A 6 -9.55 15.93 20.86
CA ARG A 6 -9.48 14.87 19.83
C ARG A 6 -8.93 13.58 20.46
N GLN A 7 -9.82 12.71 20.93
CA GLN A 7 -9.46 11.34 21.30
C GLN A 7 -8.98 10.60 20.05
N VAL A 8 -7.66 10.44 19.91
CA VAL A 8 -7.07 9.46 19.02
C VAL A 8 -7.41 8.09 19.62
N ILE A 9 -8.44 7.45 19.08
CA ILE A 9 -8.86 6.11 19.50
C ILE A 9 -7.73 5.13 19.16
N SER A 10 -6.84 4.89 20.13
CA SER A 10 -5.91 3.77 20.10
C SER A 10 -6.72 2.48 20.30
N MET A 11 -7.31 1.97 19.21
CA MET A 11 -7.91 0.64 19.21
C MET A 11 -6.78 -0.38 19.36
N ARG A 12 -6.72 -1.02 20.54
CA ARG A 12 -5.77 -2.07 20.91
C ARG A 12 -5.55 -3.05 19.75
N ARG A 13 -4.35 -3.05 19.16
CA ARG A 13 -3.92 -4.11 18.24
C ARG A 13 -3.90 -5.43 19.02
N ASN A 14 -4.67 -6.42 18.54
CA ASN A 14 -4.62 -7.79 19.02
C ASN A 14 -3.18 -8.34 18.85
N SER A 15 -2.72 -9.22 19.74
CA SER A 15 -1.32 -9.65 19.95
C SER A 15 -0.65 -10.41 18.80
N HIS A 16 -1.29 -10.46 17.63
CA HIS A 16 -0.68 -10.84 16.36
C HIS A 16 -0.88 -9.69 15.37
N SER A 17 -0.02 -8.67 15.46
CA SER A 17 0.00 -7.60 14.47
C SER A 17 0.61 -8.13 13.18
N VAL A 18 -0.24 -8.56 12.24
CA VAL A 18 0.18 -8.97 10.90
C VAL A 18 0.93 -7.81 10.23
N ASN A 19 2.14 -8.05 9.77
CA ASN A 19 2.95 -7.05 9.06
C ASN A 19 2.48 -6.92 7.61
N ILE A 20 1.77 -5.83 7.30
CA ILE A 20 1.18 -5.56 5.99
C ILE A 20 1.88 -4.39 5.32
N GLY A 21 2.26 -4.56 4.05
CA GLY A 21 2.75 -3.50 3.17
C GLY A 21 1.73 -3.15 2.08
N ILE A 22 1.45 -1.86 1.88
CA ILE A 22 0.74 -1.36 0.70
C ILE A 22 1.80 -1.03 -0.35
N VAL A 23 1.67 -1.61 -1.54
CA VAL A 23 2.71 -1.57 -2.58
C VAL A 23 2.12 -1.04 -3.88
N THR A 24 2.78 -0.05 -4.46
CA THR A 24 2.43 0.52 -5.77
C THR A 24 3.69 0.56 -6.64
N ILE A 25 3.58 0.08 -7.88
CA ILE A 25 4.69 0.03 -8.83
C ILE A 25 4.35 0.92 -10.04
N LEU A 26 5.21 1.90 -10.27
CA LEU A 26 5.14 2.88 -11.34
C LEU A 26 6.09 2.51 -12.47
N ASP A 27 5.78 2.94 -13.68
CA ASP A 27 6.79 2.97 -14.74
C ASP A 27 7.90 3.98 -14.36
N GLU A 28 9.09 3.78 -14.93
CA GLU A 28 10.24 4.68 -14.74
C GLU A 28 9.93 6.11 -15.21
N ASN A 29 9.20 6.25 -16.32
CA ASN A 29 8.85 7.55 -16.91
C ASN A 29 7.44 8.02 -16.51
N PHE A 30 6.85 7.42 -15.47
CA PHE A 30 5.49 7.74 -15.07
C PHE A 30 5.40 9.16 -14.49
N ASN A 31 4.46 9.97 -14.98
CA ASN A 31 4.21 11.29 -14.43
C ASN A 31 3.38 11.22 -13.15
N GLU A 32 4.06 11.20 -12.00
CA GLU A 32 3.45 11.11 -10.68
C GLU A 32 2.42 12.19 -10.38
N SER A 33 2.53 13.39 -10.98
CA SER A 33 1.58 14.49 -10.73
C SER A 33 0.14 14.10 -11.05
N THR A 34 -0.06 13.21 -12.04
CA THR A 34 -1.38 12.74 -12.47
C THR A 34 -2.09 11.88 -11.43
N VAL A 35 -1.35 11.27 -10.50
CA VAL A 35 -1.87 10.36 -9.46
C VAL A 35 -1.48 10.78 -8.05
N ALA A 36 -0.97 12.01 -7.88
CA ALA A 36 -0.44 12.50 -6.61
C ALA A 36 -1.46 12.38 -5.47
N ILE A 37 -2.72 12.74 -5.73
CA ILE A 37 -3.80 12.64 -4.73
C ILE A 37 -4.04 11.18 -4.31
N ALA A 38 -4.06 10.25 -5.26
CA ALA A 38 -4.26 8.83 -4.98
C ALA A 38 -3.12 8.27 -4.12
N LEU A 39 -1.86 8.53 -4.52
CA LEU A 39 -0.68 8.12 -3.77
C LEU A 39 -0.64 8.73 -2.36
N SER A 40 -0.93 10.02 -2.21
CA SER A 40 -1.00 10.66 -0.90
C SER A 40 -2.09 10.05 -0.02
N SER A 41 -3.24 9.69 -0.60
CA SER A 41 -4.31 9.03 0.16
C SER A 41 -3.89 7.64 0.67
N LEU A 42 -3.18 6.85 -0.13
CA LEU A 42 -2.63 5.54 0.26
C LEU A 42 -1.56 5.68 1.33
N GLN A 43 -0.65 6.65 1.17
CA GLN A 43 0.41 6.92 2.15
C GLN A 43 -0.17 7.31 3.51
N CYS A 44 -1.14 8.24 3.53
CA CYS A 44 -1.82 8.64 4.77
C CYS A 44 -2.55 7.46 5.41
N TYR A 45 -3.26 6.65 4.61
CA TYR A 45 -3.93 5.46 5.11
C TYR A 45 -2.94 4.45 5.74
N ALA A 46 -1.81 4.20 5.09
CA ALA A 46 -0.77 3.34 5.64
C ALA A 46 -0.24 3.87 6.98
N LEU A 47 0.07 5.16 7.06
CA LEU A 47 0.55 5.81 8.29
C LEU A 47 -0.46 5.70 9.43
N MET A 48 -1.74 5.97 9.18
CA MET A 48 -2.77 5.92 10.22
C MET A 48 -2.96 4.51 10.80
N HIS A 49 -2.86 3.48 9.96
CA HIS A 49 -3.06 2.09 10.38
C HIS A 49 -1.77 1.38 10.80
N GLY A 50 -0.61 2.03 10.59
CA GLY A 50 0.72 1.48 10.83
C GLY A 50 1.10 0.36 9.84
N TYR A 51 0.66 0.47 8.60
CA TYR A 51 1.11 -0.37 7.48
C TYR A 51 2.39 0.21 6.87
N GLY A 52 3.18 -0.65 6.23
CA GLY A 52 4.24 -0.19 5.33
C GLY A 52 3.67 0.42 4.06
N PHE A 53 4.38 1.38 3.45
CA PHE A 53 4.04 1.92 2.13
C PHE A 53 5.27 1.91 1.23
N GLU A 54 5.18 1.19 0.11
CA GLU A 54 6.28 0.97 -0.84
C GLU A 54 5.86 1.50 -2.22
N LYS A 55 6.34 2.69 -2.56
CA LYS A 55 6.22 3.27 -3.91
C LYS A 55 7.51 2.97 -4.68
N ILE A 56 7.41 2.18 -5.74
CA ILE A 56 8.57 1.68 -6.50
C ILE A 56 8.45 2.06 -7.96
N HIS A 57 9.54 2.50 -8.57
CA HIS A 57 9.61 2.67 -10.03
C HIS A 57 10.27 1.45 -10.67
N ASP A 58 9.75 1.01 -11.83
CA ASP A 58 10.30 -0.01 -12.72
C ASP A 58 11.59 0.47 -13.42
N SER A 59 12.58 0.83 -12.60
CA SER A 59 13.88 1.31 -13.03
C SER A 59 14.69 0.26 -13.77
N GLN A 60 15.76 0.70 -14.46
CA GLN A 60 16.72 -0.20 -15.11
C GLN A 60 17.26 -1.33 -14.20
N LYS A 61 17.37 -1.08 -12.89
CA LYS A 61 17.78 -2.11 -11.90
C LYS A 61 16.77 -3.24 -11.81
N TRP A 62 15.47 -2.91 -11.82
CA TRP A 62 14.40 -3.91 -11.80
C TRP A 62 14.28 -4.62 -13.12
N ARG A 63 14.44 -3.95 -14.27
CA ARG A 63 14.48 -4.60 -15.58
C ARG A 63 15.57 -5.67 -15.70
N LYS A 64 16.73 -5.47 -15.08
CA LYS A 64 17.79 -6.50 -15.01
C LYS A 64 17.40 -7.69 -14.14
N ARG A 65 16.63 -7.47 -13.07
CA ARG A 65 16.26 -8.50 -12.09
C ARG A 65 14.98 -9.25 -12.46
N CYS A 66 14.07 -8.57 -13.16
CA CYS A 66 12.79 -9.04 -13.65
C CYS A 66 12.76 -8.84 -15.18
N PRO A 67 13.43 -9.71 -15.96
CA PRO A 67 13.59 -9.56 -17.39
C PRO A 67 12.33 -10.00 -18.15
N HIS A 68 11.17 -9.48 -17.77
CA HIS A 68 9.91 -9.70 -18.48
C HIS A 68 9.67 -8.54 -19.45
N ASN A 69 9.22 -8.85 -20.66
CA ASN A 69 8.93 -7.84 -21.69
C ASN A 69 7.66 -7.03 -21.36
N ASP A 70 6.66 -7.71 -20.79
CA ASP A 70 5.41 -7.10 -20.37
C ASP A 70 5.52 -6.43 -19.00
N ILE A 71 4.97 -5.22 -18.88
CA ILE A 71 5.03 -4.42 -17.65
C ILE A 71 4.23 -5.05 -16.50
N MET A 72 3.11 -5.71 -16.77
CA MET A 72 2.29 -6.34 -15.74
C MET A 72 3.03 -7.52 -15.11
N PHE A 73 3.72 -8.33 -15.92
CA PHE A 73 4.58 -9.39 -15.41
C PHE A 73 5.80 -8.84 -14.66
N ARG A 74 6.40 -7.72 -15.10
CA ARG A 74 7.45 -7.06 -14.32
C ARG A 74 6.94 -6.57 -12.97
N ARG A 75 5.79 -5.90 -12.92
CA ARG A 75 5.16 -5.46 -11.66
C ARG A 75 4.94 -6.62 -10.71
N HIS A 76 4.43 -7.75 -11.21
CA HIS A 76 4.26 -8.97 -10.41
C HIS A 76 5.60 -9.51 -9.88
N CYS A 77 6.63 -9.57 -10.73
CA CYS A 77 7.97 -9.99 -10.32
C CYS A 77 8.55 -9.08 -9.22
N ILE A 78 8.50 -7.76 -9.41
CA ILE A 78 8.95 -6.77 -8.41
C ILE A 78 8.17 -6.94 -7.10
N ALA A 79 6.84 -7.08 -7.17
CA ALA A 79 5.98 -7.30 -6.00
C ALA A 79 6.39 -8.55 -5.21
N SER A 80 6.81 -9.63 -5.89
CA SER A 80 7.31 -10.84 -5.23
C SER A 80 8.59 -10.60 -4.39
N PHE A 81 9.44 -9.65 -4.80
CA PHE A 81 10.60 -9.26 -4.01
C PHE A 81 10.21 -8.38 -2.82
N VAL A 82 9.24 -7.49 -3.00
CA VAL A 82 8.73 -6.63 -1.91
C VAL A 82 8.03 -7.47 -0.85
N LEU A 83 7.26 -8.48 -1.25
CA LEU A 83 6.58 -9.39 -0.34
C LEU A 83 7.53 -10.02 0.68
N ARG A 84 8.81 -10.22 0.36
CA ARG A 84 9.80 -10.78 1.33
C ARG A 84 10.02 -9.91 2.57
N LYS A 85 9.60 -8.64 2.56
CA LYS A 85 9.67 -7.73 3.71
C LYS A 85 8.43 -7.78 4.61
N TYR A 86 7.35 -8.40 4.16
CA TYR A 86 6.03 -8.35 4.78
C TYR A 86 5.43 -9.75 4.89
N GLU A 87 4.47 -9.94 5.80
CA GLU A 87 3.69 -11.18 5.81
C GLU A 87 2.65 -11.16 4.70
N TRP A 88 2.08 -9.98 4.43
CA TRP A 88 1.15 -9.75 3.33
C TRP A 88 1.46 -8.43 2.65
N ILE A 89 1.27 -8.40 1.33
CA ILE A 89 1.22 -7.14 0.60
C ILE A 89 -0.17 -6.93 0.01
N LEU A 90 -0.62 -5.68 0.06
CA LEU A 90 -1.73 -5.21 -0.75
C LEU A 90 -1.12 -4.46 -1.94
N PHE A 91 -1.11 -5.13 -3.09
CA PHE A 91 -0.70 -4.50 -4.35
C PHE A 91 -1.84 -3.63 -4.89
N VAL A 92 -1.58 -2.34 -5.10
CA VAL A 92 -2.56 -1.35 -5.54
C VAL A 92 -1.97 -0.50 -6.66
N ASP A 93 -2.73 -0.32 -7.74
CA ASP A 93 -2.35 0.59 -8.83
C ASP A 93 -2.27 2.04 -8.35
N ALA A 94 -1.47 2.86 -9.04
CA ALA A 94 -1.14 4.20 -8.58
C ALA A 94 -2.30 5.20 -8.65
N ASP A 95 -3.28 4.93 -9.51
CA ASP A 95 -4.48 5.73 -9.71
C ASP A 95 -5.63 5.36 -8.74
N VAL A 96 -5.41 4.41 -7.85
CA VAL A 96 -6.40 4.00 -6.83
C VAL A 96 -6.18 4.77 -5.53
N GLY A 97 -7.22 5.48 -5.09
CA GLY A 97 -7.23 6.21 -3.83
C GLY A 97 -8.08 5.56 -2.73
N VAL A 98 -7.86 5.99 -1.48
CA VAL A 98 -8.65 5.56 -0.33
C VAL A 98 -9.82 6.50 -0.07
N ILE A 99 -11.05 5.97 -0.16
CA ILE A 99 -12.28 6.75 0.10
C ILE A 99 -12.72 6.68 1.57
N ASN A 100 -12.57 5.51 2.21
CA ASN A 100 -12.94 5.32 3.61
C ASN A 100 -11.71 4.98 4.46
N PRO A 101 -11.06 5.98 5.06
CA PRO A 101 -9.78 5.79 5.71
C PRO A 101 -9.89 5.24 7.14
N VAL A 102 -11.10 5.20 7.73
CA VAL A 102 -11.33 4.77 9.12
C VAL A 102 -11.39 3.24 9.24
N ARG A 103 -11.73 2.54 8.15
CA ARG A 103 -11.90 1.08 8.17
C ARG A 103 -10.61 0.34 7.79
N TYR A 104 -10.27 -0.70 8.55
CA TYR A 104 -9.14 -1.59 8.26
C TYR A 104 -9.40 -2.50 7.06
N VAL A 105 -8.39 -2.72 6.20
CA VAL A 105 -8.48 -3.67 5.07
C VAL A 105 -8.84 -5.08 5.55
N LEU A 106 -8.19 -5.54 6.62
CA LEU A 106 -8.41 -6.89 7.16
C LEU A 106 -9.85 -7.13 7.66
N SER A 107 -10.55 -6.09 8.12
CA SER A 107 -11.94 -6.22 8.59
C SER A 107 -12.90 -6.67 7.48
N ARG A 108 -12.54 -6.41 6.22
CA ARG A 108 -13.38 -6.70 5.06
C ARG A 108 -13.06 -8.08 4.48
N ILE A 109 -11.79 -8.50 4.49
CA ILE A 109 -11.33 -9.79 3.95
C ILE A 109 -11.75 -10.96 4.85
N SER A 110 -11.72 -10.79 6.18
CA SER A 110 -12.18 -11.84 7.11
C SER A 110 -13.67 -12.15 6.97
N ARG A 111 -14.46 -11.24 6.39
CA ARG A 111 -15.90 -11.40 6.14
C ARG A 111 -16.23 -12.26 4.91
N TRP A 112 -15.26 -12.53 4.02
CA TRP A 112 -15.46 -13.33 2.81
C TRP A 112 -15.05 -14.80 2.96
N ARG A 113 -14.64 -15.22 4.16
CA ARG A 113 -14.63 -16.65 4.53
C ARG A 113 -16.07 -17.04 4.90
N SER A 114 -16.87 -17.33 3.88
CA SER A 114 -18.19 -17.96 3.98
C SER A 114 -18.13 -19.32 3.30
#